data_AF-A0A0T9Q6G6-F1
#
_entry.id   AF-A0A0T9Q6G6-F1
#
_cell.length_a   1.000
_cell.length_b   1.000
_cell.length_c   1.000
_cell.angle_alpha   90.00
_cell.angle_beta   90.00
_cell.angle_gamma   90.00
#
_symmetry.space_group_name_H-M   'P 1'
#
loop_
_entity.id
_entity.type
_entity.pdbx_description
1 polymer ?
#
loop_
_entity_poly.entity_id
_entity_poly.type
_entity_poly.pdbx_seq_one_letter_code
_entity_poly.pdbx_strand_id
1 'polypeptide(L)'
;MTGLNVAPSLKSRHTEGNAIDMNILWMGDLKIKNKSGEEVLIKSFPKDGMNIALHMVGKSFGVTKYHCGSKDKPHWSTDGR
;
A
#
# COMPACT_ATOMS: atom_id res chain seq x y z
N MET A 1 26.15 2.73 22.68
CA MET A 1 24.90 2.69 21.89
C MET A 1 25.09 3.56 20.68
N THR A 2 25.17 2.97 19.49
CA THR A 2 25.26 3.72 18.23
C THR A 2 23.90 4.38 17.97
N GLY A 3 23.86 5.72 17.99
CA GLY A 3 22.66 6.46 17.66
C GLY A 3 22.29 6.27 16.19
N LEU A 4 20.99 6.17 15.89
CA LEU A 4 20.51 6.24 14.51
C LEU A 4 20.87 7.60 13.92
N ASN A 5 21.32 7.64 12.66
CA ASN A 5 21.66 8.89 11.96
C ASN A 5 20.44 9.82 11.77
N VAL A 6 19.23 9.30 11.96
CA VAL A 6 17.96 10.03 11.88
C VAL A 6 17.15 9.70 13.14
N ALA A 7 16.67 10.73 13.82
CA ALA A 7 15.79 10.55 14.97
C ALA A 7 14.47 9.88 14.53
N PRO A 8 13.88 8.99 15.35
CA PRO A 8 12.59 8.39 15.03
C PRO A 8 11.51 9.47 14.87
N SER A 9 10.60 9.30 13.91
CA SER A 9 9.46 10.20 13.77
C SER A 9 8.46 9.96 14.90
N LEU A 10 8.23 10.98 15.72
CA LEU A 10 7.22 10.95 16.79
C LEU A 10 5.79 11.20 16.26
N LYS A 11 5.66 11.64 15.01
CA LYS A 11 4.37 11.87 14.35
C LYS A 11 4.40 11.27 12.94
N SER A 12 3.78 10.10 12.82
CA SER A 12 3.62 9.36 11.56
C SER A 12 2.24 8.72 11.49
N ARG A 13 1.83 8.29 10.29
CA ARG A 13 0.59 7.52 10.12
C ARG A 13 0.61 6.19 10.89
N HIS A 14 1.77 5.57 11.08
CA HIS A 14 1.88 4.35 11.89
C HIS A 14 1.61 4.63 13.38
N THR A 15 2.18 5.70 13.93
CA THR A 15 1.93 6.08 15.34
C THR A 15 0.49 6.53 15.60
N GLU A 16 -0.19 7.01 14.56
CA GLU A 16 -1.62 7.38 14.61
C GLU A 16 -2.57 6.19 14.38
N GLY A 17 -2.06 5.01 14.02
CA GLY A 17 -2.88 3.84 13.66
C GLY A 17 -3.56 3.93 12.28
N ASN A 18 -3.09 4.82 11.42
CA ASN A 18 -3.66 5.12 10.09
C ASN A 18 -2.85 4.52 8.93
N ALA A 19 -1.78 3.78 9.21
CA ALA A 19 -0.95 3.11 8.21
C ALA A 19 -0.61 1.67 8.58
N ILE A 20 -0.35 0.89 7.54
CA ILE A 20 0.16 -0.47 7.62
C ILE A 20 1.21 -0.66 6.52
N ASP A 21 2.30 -1.35 6.87
CA ASP A 21 3.28 -1.78 5.90
C ASP A 21 2.94 -3.19 5.44
N MET A 22 2.67 -3.33 4.14
CA MET A 22 2.34 -4.60 3.52
C MET A 22 3.19 -4.79 2.28
N ASN A 23 4.03 -5.82 2.29
CA ASN A 23 4.65 -6.32 1.07
C ASN A 23 3.70 -7.33 0.40
N ILE A 24 3.24 -7.02 -0.80
CA ILE A 24 2.24 -7.82 -1.52
C ILE A 24 2.91 -8.40 -2.76
N LEU A 25 2.72 -9.70 -2.99
CA LEU A 25 3.17 -10.44 -4.17
C LEU A 25 2.10 -11.45 -4.56
N TRP A 26 1.91 -11.66 -5.86
CA TRP A 26 1.07 -12.75 -6.37
C TRP A 26 1.63 -13.34 -7.67
N MET A 27 1.11 -14.49 -8.07
CA MET A 27 1.40 -15.13 -9.35
C MET A 27 0.16 -15.14 -10.24
N GLY A 28 0.37 -15.05 -11.55
CA GLY A 28 -0.72 -15.11 -12.54
C GLY A 28 -1.66 -13.90 -12.49
N ASP A 29 -2.93 -14.14 -12.81
CA ASP A 29 -3.98 -13.13 -12.75
C ASP A 29 -4.58 -13.07 -11.33
N LEU A 30 -4.72 -11.86 -10.79
CA LEU A 30 -5.32 -11.66 -9.48
C LEU A 30 -6.81 -11.35 -9.63
N LYS A 31 -7.66 -12.19 -9.05
CA LYS A 31 -9.10 -12.00 -8.95
C LYS A 31 -9.44 -11.55 -7.53
N ILE A 32 -9.93 -10.33 -7.37
CA ILE A 32 -10.16 -9.72 -6.05
C ILE A 32 -11.44 -8.87 -6.06
N LYS A 33 -12.14 -8.76 -4.93
CA LYS A 33 -13.30 -7.89 -4.80
C LYS A 33 -12.91 -6.46 -4.44
N ASN A 34 -13.62 -5.48 -4.99
CA ASN A 34 -13.58 -4.09 -4.53
C ASN A 34 -14.59 -3.86 -3.38
N LYS A 35 -14.69 -2.62 -2.87
CA LYS A 35 -15.61 -2.28 -1.77
C LYS A 35 -17.10 -2.45 -2.10
N SER A 36 -17.51 -2.32 -3.37
CA SER A 36 -18.90 -2.60 -3.80
C SER A 36 -19.20 -4.10 -3.87
N GLY A 37 -18.20 -4.97 -3.67
CA GLY A 37 -18.33 -6.41 -3.76
C GLY A 37 -18.20 -6.97 -5.18
N GLU A 38 -17.92 -6.11 -6.16
CA GLU A 38 -17.70 -6.48 -7.56
C GLU A 38 -16.32 -7.10 -7.72
N GLU A 39 -16.22 -8.05 -8.64
CA GLU A 39 -14.98 -8.74 -8.93
C GLU A 39 -14.14 -7.94 -9.93
N VAL A 40 -12.87 -7.72 -9.59
CA VAL A 40 -11.86 -7.08 -10.43
C VAL A 40 -10.82 -8.12 -10.81
N LEU A 41 -10.56 -8.25 -12.12
CA LEU A 41 -9.52 -9.10 -12.66
C LEU A 41 -8.29 -8.27 -13.03
N ILE A 42 -7.17 -8.49 -12.32
CA ILE A 42 -5.91 -7.78 -12.52
C ILE A 42 -4.94 -8.67 -13.30
N LYS A 43 -4.82 -8.38 -14.59
CA LYS A 43 -3.86 -9.02 -15.51
C LYS A 43 -2.54 -8.26 -15.63
N SER A 44 -2.55 -6.98 -15.30
CA SER A 44 -1.40 -6.08 -15.45
C SER A 44 -0.21 -6.47 -14.56
N PHE A 45 0.96 -5.92 -14.91
CA PHE A 45 2.18 -5.93 -14.12
C PHE A 45 2.39 -4.56 -13.43
N PRO A 46 3.22 -4.48 -12.38
CA PRO A 46 3.90 -5.59 -11.70
C PRO A 46 2.93 -6.50 -10.93
N LYS A 47 3.37 -7.71 -10.54
CA LYS A 47 2.58 -8.65 -9.72
C LYS A 47 2.88 -8.45 -8.23
N ASP A 48 2.89 -7.18 -7.83
CA ASP A 48 3.23 -6.74 -6.48
C ASP A 48 2.40 -5.52 -6.04
N GLY A 49 2.63 -5.06 -4.81
CA GLY A 49 1.98 -3.90 -4.21
C GLY A 49 2.13 -2.57 -4.99
N MET A 50 2.93 -2.50 -6.05
CA MET A 50 3.08 -1.32 -6.91
C MET A 50 2.14 -1.33 -8.12
N ASN A 51 1.30 -2.35 -8.30
CA ASN A 51 0.33 -2.40 -9.39
C ASN A 51 -0.77 -1.34 -9.25
N ILE A 52 -0.93 -0.50 -10.28
CA ILE A 52 -1.91 0.60 -10.29
C ILE A 52 -3.35 0.08 -10.16
N ALA A 53 -3.69 -1.06 -10.77
CA ALA A 53 -5.04 -1.63 -10.63
C ALA A 53 -5.30 -2.09 -9.19
N LEU A 54 -4.28 -2.65 -8.51
CA LEU A 54 -4.37 -2.97 -7.10
C LEU A 54 -4.52 -1.70 -6.24
N HIS A 55 -3.84 -0.61 -6.59
CA HIS A 55 -4.02 0.68 -5.91
C HIS A 55 -5.46 1.18 -6.00
N MET A 56 -6.10 1.03 -7.17
CA MET A 56 -7.50 1.40 -7.34
C MET A 56 -8.45 0.53 -6.51
N VAL A 57 -8.18 -0.77 -6.41
CA VAL A 57 -8.92 -1.67 -5.51
C VAL A 57 -8.74 -1.25 -4.06
N GLY A 58 -7.50 -1.03 -3.59
CA GLY A 58 -7.22 -0.54 -2.24
C GLY A 58 -7.93 0.79 -1.95
N LYS A 59 -7.87 1.74 -2.89
CA LYS A 59 -8.52 3.05 -2.76
C LYS A 59 -10.03 2.92 -2.58
N SER A 60 -10.67 1.92 -3.20
CA SER A 60 -12.10 1.66 -2.97
C SER A 60 -12.41 1.36 -1.51
N PHE A 61 -11.49 0.75 -0.76
CA PHE A 61 -11.59 0.51 0.68
C PHE A 61 -11.11 1.66 1.56
N GLY A 62 -10.66 2.78 0.98
CA GLY A 62 -10.03 3.87 1.72
C GLY A 62 -8.56 3.62 2.08
N VAL A 63 -7.92 2.63 1.44
CA VAL A 63 -6.50 2.29 1.64
C VAL A 63 -5.69 2.78 0.44
N THR A 64 -4.86 3.79 0.65
CA THR A 64 -4.13 4.50 -0.40
C THR A 64 -2.65 4.12 -0.37
N LYS A 65 -2.09 3.80 -1.53
CA LYS A 65 -0.65 3.55 -1.68
C LYS A 65 0.14 4.83 -1.46
N TYR A 66 1.29 4.72 -0.79
CA TYR A 66 2.22 5.84 -0.65
C TYR A 66 2.53 6.56 -1.97
N HIS A 67 2.38 7.88 -1.97
CA HIS A 67 2.42 8.69 -3.19
C HIS A 67 3.85 8.89 -3.73
N CYS A 68 4.91 8.74 -2.92
CA CYS A 68 6.29 8.84 -3.41
C CYS A 68 6.83 7.52 -4.00
N GLY A 69 5.95 6.61 -4.41
CA GLY A 69 6.29 5.44 -5.23
C GLY A 69 7.29 4.51 -4.55
N SER A 70 8.45 4.32 -5.17
CA SER A 70 9.47 3.35 -4.74
C SER A 70 10.27 3.74 -3.50
N LYS A 71 10.11 4.97 -2.99
CA LYS A 71 10.76 5.40 -1.74
C LYS A 71 10.27 4.62 -0.53
N ASP A 72 9.02 4.17 -0.56
CA ASP A 72 8.43 3.31 0.47
C ASP A 72 7.38 2.37 -0.15
N LYS A 73 7.88 1.25 -0.68
CA LYS A 73 7.04 0.27 -1.38
C LYS A 73 6.07 -0.47 -0.44
N PRO A 74 6.42 -0.81 0.80
CA PRO A 74 5.46 -1.45 1.71
C PRO A 74 4.34 -0.53 2.19
N HIS A 75 4.51 0.80 2.19
CA HIS A 75 3.57 1.68 2.87
C HIS A 75 2.20 1.84 2.21
N TRP A 76 1.15 1.62 3.01
CA TRP A 76 -0.25 1.93 2.71
C TRP A 76 -0.89 2.66 3.90
N SER A 77 -1.71 3.66 3.61
CA SER A 77 -2.37 4.46 4.65
C SER A 77 -3.70 5.00 4.20
N THR A 78 -4.43 5.63 5.10
CA THR A 78 -5.72 6.25 4.78
C THR A 78 -5.60 7.41 3.77
N ASP A 79 -4.40 8.00 3.61
CA ASP A 79 -4.18 9.16 2.73
C ASP A 79 -2.93 9.09 1.84
N GLY A 80 -2.17 7.99 1.91
CA GLY A 80 -1.03 7.73 1.03
C GLY A 80 0.20 8.60 1.31
N ARG A 81 0.30 9.20 2.51
CA ARG A 81 1.43 10.03 2.96
C ARG A 81 2.33 9.32 3.94
#